data_AF-A0A0F8X733-F1
#
_entry.id   AF-A0A0F8X733-F1
#
_cell.length_a   1.000
_cell.length_b   1.000
_cell.length_c   1.000
_cell.angle_alpha   90.00
_cell.angle_beta   90.00
_cell.angle_gamma   90.00
#
_symmetry.space_group_name_H-M   'P 1'
#
loop_
_entity.id
_entity.type
_entity.pdbx_description
1 polymer ?
#
loop_
_entity_poly.entity_id
_entity_poly.type
_entity_poly.pdbx_seq_one_letter_code
_entity_poly.pdbx_strand_id
1 'polypeptide(L)'
;TVMCLGGALAGLAGMAQVSGYYGVLLVNFSRGLGFMGFLISWLSFGDPIGILVTSFVVSIIVSGGNLLQLTMGIPFAVVNILLAFTLFVVLARPTIFAGKIK
;
A
#
# COMPACT_ATOMS: atom_id res chain seq x y z
N THR A 1 14.12 -11.00 -17.74
CA THR A 1 12.74 -11.27 -18.22
C THR A 1 11.69 -10.92 -17.20
N VAL A 2 11.83 -11.33 -15.93
CA VAL A 2 10.88 -11.01 -14.85
C VAL A 2 10.64 -9.49 -14.70
N MET A 3 11.67 -8.65 -14.84
CA MET A 3 11.52 -7.19 -14.82
C MET A 3 10.68 -6.64 -15.98
N CYS A 4 10.79 -7.21 -17.19
CA CYS A 4 10.01 -6.78 -18.34
C CYS A 4 8.53 -7.15 -18.18
N LEU A 5 8.25 -8.36 -17.70
CA LEU A 5 6.89 -8.82 -17.40
C LEU A 5 6.26 -8.05 -16.23
N GLY A 6 7.01 -7.82 -15.15
CA GLY A 6 6.56 -7.02 -14.01
C GLY A 6 6.28 -5.57 -14.38
N GLY A 7 7.14 -4.95 -15.20
CA GLY A 7 6.92 -3.61 -15.73
C GLY A 7 5.69 -3.50 -16.63
N ALA A 8 5.47 -4.50 -17.50
CA ALA A 8 4.28 -4.57 -18.34
C ALA A 8 2.99 -4.69 -17.51
N LEU A 9 2.97 -5.58 -16.50
CA LEU A 9 1.83 -5.75 -15.59
C LEU A 9 1.57 -4.50 -14.75
N ALA A 10 2.62 -3.86 -14.22
CA ALA A 10 2.49 -2.62 -13.45
C ALA A 10 1.94 -1.47 -14.30
N GLY A 11 2.39 -1.35 -15.56
CA GLY A 11 1.85 -0.36 -16.51
C GLY A 11 0.38 -0.59 -16.84
N LEU A 12 -0.01 -1.85 -17.05
CA LEU A 12 -1.40 -2.22 -17.36
C LEU A 12 -2.33 -1.97 -16.17
N ALA A 13 -1.87 -2.28 -14.95
CA ALA A 13 -2.59 -1.97 -13.71
C ALA A 13 -2.77 -0.45 -13.52
N GLY A 14 -1.74 0.35 -13.77
CA GLY A 14 -1.82 1.81 -13.71
C GLY A 14 -2.79 2.40 -14.73
N MET A 15 -2.76 1.90 -15.97
CA MET A 15 -3.71 2.29 -17.03
C MET A 15 -5.15 2.01 -16.59
N ALA A 16 -5.42 0.80 -16.09
CA ALA A 16 -6.75 0.41 -15.61
C ALA A 16 -7.25 1.30 -14.46
N GLN A 17 -6.36 1.72 -13.55
CA GLN A 17 -6.72 2.60 -12.44
C GLN A 17 -7.11 4.01 -12.92
N VAL A 18 -6.38 4.59 -13.88
CA VAL A 18 -6.66 5.94 -14.40
C VAL A 18 -7.91 5.94 -15.29
N SER A 19 -8.04 4.97 -16.19
CA SER A 19 -9.17 4.90 -17.12
C SER A 19 -10.47 4.47 -16.45
N GLY A 20 -10.40 3.65 -15.39
CA GLY A 20 -11.57 3.09 -14.70
C GLY A 20 -12.03 3.88 -13.49
N TYR A 21 -11.11 4.32 -12.62
CA TYR A 21 -11.49 4.89 -11.31
C TYR A 21 -11.66 6.41 -11.34
N TYR A 22 -10.77 7.12 -12.05
CA TYR A 22 -10.73 8.58 -12.00
C TYR A 22 -11.36 9.27 -13.21
N GLY A 23 -11.40 8.63 -14.39
CA GLY A 23 -12.02 9.17 -15.61
C GLY A 23 -11.32 10.39 -16.23
N VAL A 24 -10.40 11.03 -15.50
CA VAL A 24 -9.54 12.13 -15.93
C VAL A 24 -8.13 11.93 -15.35
N LEU A 25 -7.08 12.42 -16.03
CA LEU A 25 -5.72 12.40 -15.47
C LEU A 25 -5.61 13.40 -14.32
N LEU A 26 -5.74 12.92 -13.08
CA LEU A 26 -5.34 13.71 -11.92
C LEU A 26 -3.81 13.80 -11.90
N VAL A 27 -3.29 15.04 -11.86
CA VAL A 27 -1.85 15.38 -11.76
C VAL A 27 -1.16 14.70 -10.56
N ASN A 28 -1.93 14.12 -9.63
CA ASN A 28 -1.45 13.52 -8.38
C ASN A 28 -1.82 12.05 -8.19
N PHE A 29 -2.34 11.35 -9.22
CA PHE A 29 -2.87 10.00 -9.04
C PHE A 29 -1.82 8.97 -8.57
N SER A 30 -0.55 9.19 -8.91
CA SER A 30 0.56 8.27 -8.59
C SER A 30 1.23 8.56 -7.24
N ARG A 31 0.99 9.74 -6.63
CA ARG A 31 1.64 10.12 -5.39
C ARG A 31 1.12 9.25 -4.23
N GLY A 32 1.96 8.31 -3.77
CA GLY A 32 1.71 7.44 -2.62
C GLY A 32 1.54 5.95 -2.94
N LEU A 33 1.17 5.58 -4.18
CA LEU A 33 0.92 4.17 -4.55
C LEU A 33 2.20 3.32 -4.48
N GLY A 34 3.36 3.88 -4.83
CA GLY A 34 4.64 3.18 -4.72
C GLY A 34 5.05 2.89 -3.27
N PHE A 35 4.83 3.86 -2.36
CA PHE A 35 5.08 3.67 -0.93
C PHE A 35 4.15 2.60 -0.35
N MET A 36 2.87 2.60 -0.75
CA MET A 36 1.92 1.57 -0.39
C MET A 36 2.37 0.18 -0.86
N GLY A 37 2.79 0.05 -2.13
CA GLY A 37 3.27 -1.21 -2.70
C GLY A 37 4.53 -1.74 -2.00
N PHE A 38 5.49 -0.86 -1.70
CA PHE A 38 6.67 -1.21 -0.91
C PHE A 38 6.29 -1.72 0.49
N LEU A 39 5.39 -1.00 1.17
CA LEU A 39 4.89 -1.34 2.51
C LEU A 39 4.23 -2.73 2.55
N ILE A 40 3.40 -3.03 1.56
CA ILE A 40 2.69 -4.32 1.44
C ILE A 40 3.69 -5.46 1.20
N SER A 41 4.69 -5.25 0.34
CA SER A 41 5.72 -6.25 0.06
C SER A 41 6.50 -6.63 1.33
N TRP A 42 6.83 -5.65 2.17
CA TRP A 42 7.48 -5.88 3.44
C TRP A 42 6.57 -6.49 4.51
N LEU A 43 5.32 -6.05 4.58
CA LEU A 43 4.32 -6.59 5.50
C LEU A 43 4.09 -8.09 5.32
N SER A 44 4.32 -8.59 4.11
CA SER A 44 4.17 -10.01 3.77
C SER A 44 5.43 -10.86 3.95
N PHE A 45 6.55 -10.32 4.46
CA PHE A 45 7.81 -11.05 4.65
C PHE A 45 8.39 -11.73 3.39
N GLY A 46 7.91 -11.36 2.19
CA GLY A 46 8.31 -11.98 0.92
C GLY A 46 7.44 -13.16 0.46
N ASP A 47 6.45 -13.60 1.24
CA ASP A 47 5.54 -14.69 0.84
C ASP A 47 4.48 -14.22 -0.18
N PRO A 48 4.38 -14.80 -1.39
CA PRO A 48 3.44 -14.35 -2.43
C PRO A 48 1.97 -14.39 -2.00
N ILE A 49 1.60 -15.37 -1.19
CA ILE A 49 0.23 -15.54 -0.67
C ILE A 49 -0.09 -14.49 0.38
N GLY A 50 0.87 -14.14 1.22
CA GLY A 50 0.71 -13.08 2.21
C GLY A 50 0.51 -11.71 1.55
N ILE A 51 1.13 -11.46 0.38
CA ILE A 51 1.01 -10.19 -0.34
C ILE A 51 -0.45 -9.96 -0.74
N LEU A 52 -1.15 -11.02 -1.15
CA LEU A 52 -2.54 -10.93 -1.58
C LEU A 52 -3.48 -10.60 -0.42
N VAL A 53 -3.29 -11.25 0.74
CA VAL A 53 -4.08 -10.99 1.96
C VAL A 53 -3.79 -9.59 2.52
N THR A 54 -2.52 -9.22 2.62
CA THR A 54 -2.10 -7.92 3.18
C THR A 54 -2.52 -6.75 2.29
N SER A 55 -2.41 -6.89 0.97
CA SER A 55 -2.92 -5.89 0.01
C SER A 55 -4.41 -5.63 0.22
N PHE A 56 -5.20 -6.68 0.43
CA PHE A 56 -6.64 -6.56 0.63
C PHE A 56 -6.96 -5.78 1.91
N VAL A 57 -6.32 -6.13 3.03
CA VAL A 57 -6.49 -5.44 4.31
C VAL A 57 -6.08 -3.96 4.21
N VAL A 58 -4.92 -3.69 3.61
CA VAL A 58 -4.41 -2.33 3.43
C VAL A 58 -5.33 -1.49 2.54
N SER A 59 -5.86 -2.08 1.45
CA SER A 59 -6.78 -1.39 0.54
C SER A 59 -8.07 -0.95 1.24
N ILE A 60 -8.62 -1.77 2.13
CA ILE A 60 -9.79 -1.42 2.95
C ILE A 60 -9.49 -0.24 3.87
N ILE A 61 -8.35 -0.27 4.56
CA ILE A 61 -7.92 0.79 5.48
C ILE A 61 -7.74 2.12 4.73
N VAL A 62 -7.12 2.08 3.55
CA VAL A 62 -6.87 3.26 2.72
C VAL A 62 -8.17 3.85 2.19
N SER A 63 -9.08 3.02 1.70
CA SER A 63 -10.40 3.47 1.23
C SER A 63 -11.23 4.08 2.36
N GLY A 64 -11.23 3.46 3.54
CA GLY A 64 -11.86 4.01 4.75
C GLY A 64 -11.22 5.32 5.22
N GLY A 65 -9.89 5.42 5.16
CA GLY A 65 -9.14 6.64 5.45
C GLY A 65 -9.43 7.77 4.46
N ASN A 66 -9.63 7.46 3.18
CA ASN A 66 -10.04 8.42 2.16
C ASN A 66 -11.46 8.96 2.40
N LEU A 67 -12.40 8.09 2.80
CA LEU A 67 -13.74 8.50 3.23
C LEU A 67 -13.69 9.45 4.44
N LEU A 68 -12.81 9.16 5.41
CA LEU A 68 -12.60 10.03 6.57
C LEU A 68 -11.97 11.37 6.18
N GLN A 69 -11.03 11.40 5.23
CA GLN A 69 -10.48 12.66 4.70
C GLN A 69 -11.55 13.53 4.02
N LEU A 70 -12.41 12.92 3.22
CA LEU A 70 -13.53 13.61 2.55
C LEU A 70 -14.52 14.22 3.55
N THR A 71 -14.74 13.56 4.68
CA THR A 71 -15.71 14.02 5.70
C THR A 71 -15.11 15.02 6.68
N MET A 72 -13.83 14.89 7.02
CA MET A 72 -13.18 15.65 8.11
C MET A 72 -12.12 16.66 7.62
N GLY A 73 -11.89 16.80 6.31
CA GLY A 73 -10.95 17.78 5.73
C GLY A 73 -9.47 17.53 6.05
N ILE A 74 -9.13 16.31 6.48
CA ILE A 74 -7.78 15.96 6.93
C ILE A 74 -6.86 15.76 5.70
N PRO A 75 -5.67 16.37 5.65
CA PRO A 75 -4.76 16.25 4.51
C PRO A 75 -4.21 14.82 4.34
N PHE A 76 -3.99 14.41 3.09
CA PHE A 76 -3.48 13.09 2.67
C PHE A 76 -2.17 12.67 3.37
N ALA A 77 -1.41 13.65 3.87
CA ALA A 77 -0.23 13.43 4.70
C ALA A 77 -0.50 12.55 5.93
N VAL A 78 -1.69 12.66 6.55
CA VAL A 78 -2.04 11.91 7.76
C VAL A 78 -2.16 10.41 7.47
N VAL A 79 -2.72 10.02 6.32
CA VAL A 79 -2.78 8.60 5.92
C VAL A 79 -1.38 8.03 5.70
N ASN A 80 -0.47 8.81 5.11
CA ASN A 80 0.91 8.37 4.91
C ASN A 80 1.66 8.21 6.24
N ILE A 81 1.43 9.09 7.20
CA ILE A 81 1.99 8.99 8.56
C ILE A 81 1.44 7.76 9.28
N LEU A 82 0.13 7.49 9.19
CA LEU A 82 -0.49 6.30 9.78
C LEU A 82 0.03 4.99 9.16
N LEU A 83 0.30 4.99 7.85
CA LEU A 83 0.91 3.86 7.15
C LEU A 83 2.35 3.62 7.59
N ALA A 84 3.16 4.68 7.69
CA ALA A 84 4.52 4.58 8.23
C ALA A 84 4.52 4.11 9.70
N PHE A 85 3.56 4.57 10.50
CA PHE A 85 3.40 4.12 11.88
C PHE A 85 2.99 2.64 11.94
N THR A 86 2.12 2.19 11.03
CA THR A 86 1.75 0.78 10.89
C THR A 86 2.96 -0.09 10.56
N LEU A 87 3.82 0.35 9.65
CA LEU A 87 5.10 -0.31 9.39
C LEU A 87 5.94 -0.40 10.65
N PHE A 88 6.05 0.68 11.42
CA PHE A 88 6.84 0.69 12.66
C PHE A 88 6.30 -0.31 13.69
N VAL A 89 4.97 -0.39 13.86
CA VAL A 89 4.31 -1.36 14.73
C VAL A 89 4.53 -2.79 14.25
N VAL A 90 4.45 -3.02 12.93
CA VAL A 90 4.68 -4.34 12.35
C VAL A 90 6.13 -4.75 12.48
N LEU A 91 7.11 -3.87 12.21
CA LEU A 91 8.54 -4.16 12.36
C LEU A 91 8.95 -4.37 13.81
N ALA A 92 8.24 -3.76 14.77
CA ALA A 92 8.45 -4.03 16.18
C ALA A 92 8.00 -5.45 16.59
N ARG A 93 7.04 -6.07 15.90
CA ARG A 93 6.58 -7.44 16.21
C ARG A 93 7.59 -8.55 15.90
N PRO A 94 8.33 -8.61 14.76
CA PRO A 94 9.35 -9.62 14.54
C PRO A 94 10.51 -9.48 15.54
N THR A 95 10.86 -8.28 16.03
CA THR A 95 11.83 -8.15 17.13
C THR A 95 11.34 -8.75 18.44
N ILE A 96 10.03 -8.76 18.70
CA ILE A 96 9.45 -9.39 19.90
C ILE A 96 9.37 -10.92 19.75
N PHE A 97 9.07 -11.43 18.55
CA PHE A 97 9.04 -12.89 18.28
C PHE A 97 10.45 -13.50 18.12
N ALA A 98 11.43 -12.76 17.59
CA ALA A 98 12.84 -13.19 17.54
C ALA A 98 13.52 -13.20 18.92
N GLY A 99 12.93 -12.54 19.93
CA GLY A 99 13.33 -12.66 21.34
C GLY A 99 12.92 -13.99 22.00
N LYS A 100 12.18 -14.86 21.30
CA LYS A 100 11.69 -16.16 21.80
C LYS A 100 12.12 -17.35 20.94
N ILE A 101 13.28 -17.26 20.27
CA ILE A 101 13.97 -18.43 19.72
C ILE A 101 15.46 -18.35 20.09
N LYS A 102 15.73 -18.54 21.39
CA LYS A 102 16.97 -19.13 21.88
C LYS A 102 16.59 -20.33 22.72
#